data_AF-A0A067T164-F1
#
_entry.id   AF-A0A067T164-F1
#
_cell.length_a   1.000
_cell.length_b   1.000
_cell.length_c   1.000
_cell.angle_alpha   90.00
_cell.angle_beta   90.00
_cell.angle_gamma   90.00
#
_symmetry.space_group_name_H-M   'P 1'
#
loop_
_entity.id
_entity.type
_entity.pdbx_description
1 polymer ?
#
loop_
_entity_poly.entity_id
_entity_poly.type
_entity_poly.pdbx_seq_one_letter_code
_entity_poly.pdbx_strand_id
1 'polypeptide(L)'
;MLELVLIHACWCLFRLITIFDCKVIAEWQGTASDGAEVKGTLTIPEVSHEIICDHLSDFVYNWTLQTQSSPEVDAIFTLARARLSVALEAKLATFPTAIIETHGKDLTISADPSRTSTPAPTNAVPAAAPAASSSAPAPVKPKAPKGKVNSATVVVEAEFRASGEDLFNLLTDEKRIPAWTRAPAQSQGQPGTEYSLFGGGVKGKYISLTANKEIVQTWALQNPTWPSGHEATLTTTLDQSSESTKVIFSLVGVPIGMQDEIKRNIEGYYIHGFKSIGYVHVVPSAPVYSSSYIQNQSKLARNKSIGDKPKSSFSSYFPVLAIATLVLAAAFAIPLLSSSGITPPPRPVFSPK
;
A
#
# COMPACT_ATOMS: atom_id res chain seq x y z
N MET A 1 12.10 -11.68 -14.75
CA MET A 1 11.46 -10.37 -14.56
C MET A 1 12.17 -9.73 -13.38
N LEU A 2 13.06 -8.75 -13.59
CA LEU A 2 13.72 -8.06 -12.47
C LEU A 2 12.71 -7.09 -11.88
N GLU A 3 12.25 -7.35 -10.66
CA GLU A 3 11.48 -6.39 -9.90
C GLU A 3 12.49 -5.55 -9.09
N LEU A 4 12.72 -4.32 -9.55
CA LEU A 4 13.68 -3.39 -8.98
C LEU A 4 13.05 -2.70 -7.77
N VAL A 5 13.40 -3.14 -6.56
CA VAL A 5 13.00 -2.48 -5.32
C VAL A 5 14.21 -1.73 -4.77
N LEU A 6 14.11 -0.40 -4.81
CA LEU A 6 14.90 0.59 -4.06
C LEU A 6 16.42 0.68 -4.35
N ILE A 7 16.80 1.74 -5.09
CA ILE A 7 18.17 2.27 -5.18
C ILE A 7 18.26 3.52 -4.30
N HIS A 8 19.11 3.54 -3.27
CA HIS A 8 19.42 4.75 -2.50
C HIS A 8 20.93 5.01 -2.55
N ALA A 9 21.39 6.05 -3.25
CA ALA A 9 22.77 6.51 -3.07
C ALA A 9 22.87 7.25 -1.72
N CYS A 10 23.76 6.83 -0.83
CA CYS A 10 24.00 7.51 0.44
C CYS A 10 25.44 8.00 0.47
N TRP A 11 25.65 9.26 0.85
CA TRP A 11 26.96 9.89 0.82
C TRP A 11 27.65 9.72 2.18
N CYS A 12 28.74 8.96 2.24
CA CYS A 12 29.61 8.91 3.41
C CYS A 12 31.03 9.32 2.99
N LEU A 13 31.51 10.44 3.54
CA LEU A 13 32.87 10.99 3.43
C LEU A 13 33.55 10.87 2.04
N PHE A 14 33.44 11.94 1.23
CA PHE A 14 34.23 12.17 0.00
C PHE A 14 34.17 11.11 -1.12
N ARG A 15 33.36 10.05 -0.98
CA ARG A 15 33.16 9.03 -2.01
C ARG A 15 31.66 8.81 -2.22
N LEU A 16 31.22 8.80 -3.48
CA LEU A 16 29.85 8.39 -3.81
C LEU A 16 29.72 6.89 -3.49
N ILE A 17 28.83 6.55 -2.57
CA ILE A 17 28.55 5.15 -2.18
C ILE A 17 27.14 4.81 -2.66
N THR A 18 27.00 3.71 -3.40
CA THR A 18 25.71 3.20 -3.86
C THR A 18 25.13 2.29 -2.80
N ILE A 19 24.00 2.60 -2.17
CA ILE A 19 23.29 1.63 -1.33
C ILE A 19 22.14 1.04 -2.14
N PHE A 20 22.08 -0.27 -2.20
CA PHE A 20 20.98 -1.01 -2.81
C PHE A 20 20.72 -2.25 -1.98
N ASP A 21 19.46 -2.67 -1.97
CA ASP A 21 18.99 -3.91 -1.37
C ASP A 21 17.81 -4.40 -2.20
N CYS A 22 18.05 -5.45 -2.99
CA CYS A 22 17.10 -5.95 -3.98
C CYS A 22 16.87 -7.44 -3.84
N LYS A 23 15.63 -7.88 -4.06
CA LYS A 23 15.30 -9.30 -4.24
C LYS A 23 15.33 -9.65 -5.72
N VAL A 24 16.09 -10.68 -6.11
CA VAL A 24 16.18 -11.12 -7.51
C VAL A 24 15.43 -12.43 -7.70
N ILE A 25 14.50 -12.46 -8.67
CA ILE A 25 13.77 -13.66 -9.07
C ILE A 25 14.05 -13.93 -10.56
N ALA A 26 14.64 -15.08 -10.84
CA ALA A 26 14.97 -15.53 -12.18
C ALA A 26 14.26 -16.85 -12.49
N GLU A 27 13.57 -16.89 -13.62
CA GLU A 27 13.06 -18.13 -14.20
C GLU A 27 14.10 -18.64 -15.20
N TRP A 28 14.37 -19.93 -15.17
CA TRP A 28 15.34 -20.55 -16.06
C TRP A 28 14.74 -21.82 -16.66
N GLN A 29 15.18 -22.12 -17.87
CA GLN A 29 14.78 -23.29 -18.63
C GLN A 29 16.00 -23.96 -19.25
N GLY A 30 15.97 -25.28 -19.37
CA GLY A 30 17.01 -26.09 -19.99
C GLY A 30 16.41 -27.26 -20.75
N THR A 31 17.20 -27.87 -21.63
CA THR A 31 16.80 -29.03 -22.42
C THR A 31 17.73 -30.20 -22.10
N ALA A 32 17.16 -31.29 -21.59
CA ALA A 32 17.88 -32.52 -21.27
C ALA A 32 18.32 -33.25 -22.53
N SER A 33 19.29 -34.15 -22.37
CA SER A 33 19.86 -34.93 -23.48
C SER A 33 18.84 -35.86 -24.15
N ASP A 34 17.74 -36.16 -23.47
CA ASP A 34 16.58 -36.91 -23.95
C ASP A 34 15.51 -36.03 -24.64
N GLY A 35 15.72 -34.71 -24.70
CA GLY A 35 14.78 -33.73 -25.24
C GLY A 35 13.74 -33.22 -24.23
N ALA A 36 13.79 -33.64 -22.96
CA ALA A 36 12.87 -33.15 -21.93
C ALA A 36 13.16 -31.69 -21.54
N GLU A 37 12.11 -30.90 -21.40
CA GLU A 37 12.22 -29.49 -20.99
C GLU A 37 12.23 -29.37 -19.46
N VAL A 38 13.30 -28.79 -18.93
CA VAL A 38 13.49 -28.55 -17.49
C VAL A 38 13.20 -27.09 -17.20
N LYS A 39 12.29 -26.81 -16.27
CA LYS A 39 11.97 -25.46 -15.81
C LYS A 39 12.18 -25.34 -14.31
N GLY A 40 12.71 -24.20 -13.90
CA GLY A 40 12.89 -23.88 -12.51
C GLY A 40 12.92 -22.38 -12.26
N THR A 41 12.90 -22.05 -10.97
CA THR A 41 12.99 -20.69 -10.48
C THR A 41 14.16 -20.59 -9.52
N LEU A 42 14.93 -19.52 -9.64
CA LEU A 42 15.98 -19.11 -8.72
C LEU A 42 15.52 -17.81 -8.04
N THR A 43 15.57 -17.78 -6.71
CA THR A 43 15.31 -16.59 -5.92
C THR A 43 16.52 -16.28 -5.07
N ILE A 44 17.01 -15.05 -5.17
CA ILE A 44 17.99 -14.48 -4.25
C ILE A 44 17.24 -13.49 -3.37
N PRO A 45 17.03 -13.81 -2.07
CA PRO A 45 16.26 -12.96 -1.17
C PRO A 45 16.84 -11.55 -1.03
N GLU A 46 18.16 -11.45 -1.06
CA GLU A 46 18.90 -10.22 -0.80
C GLU A 46 20.11 -10.10 -1.74
N VAL A 47 20.16 -9.00 -2.47
CA VAL A 47 21.28 -8.54 -3.29
C VAL A 47 21.55 -7.11 -2.84
N SER A 48 22.56 -6.97 -1.97
CA SER A 48 22.84 -5.71 -1.30
C SER A 48 24.25 -5.19 -1.55
N HIS A 49 24.47 -3.91 -1.25
CA HIS A 49 25.80 -3.30 -1.33
C HIS A 49 26.84 -4.02 -0.46
N GLU A 50 26.42 -4.47 0.72
CA GLU A 50 27.29 -5.16 1.67
C GLU A 50 27.80 -6.50 1.12
N ILE A 51 26.97 -7.21 0.36
CA ILE A 51 27.34 -8.47 -0.29
C ILE A 51 28.29 -8.22 -1.48
N ILE A 52 27.96 -7.25 -2.33
CA ILE A 52 28.68 -7.04 -3.61
C ILE A 52 29.97 -6.24 -3.46
N CYS A 53 29.94 -5.16 -2.69
CA CYS A 53 31.03 -4.20 -2.60
C CYS A 53 31.90 -4.40 -1.36
N ASP A 54 31.27 -4.74 -0.23
CA ASP A 54 31.98 -4.90 1.04
C ASP A 54 32.32 -6.37 1.34
N HIS A 55 31.75 -7.31 0.58
CA HIS A 55 31.94 -8.75 0.73
C HIS A 55 31.72 -9.25 2.18
N LEU A 56 30.78 -8.63 2.89
CA LEU A 56 30.47 -8.94 4.29
C LEU A 56 29.64 -10.21 4.45
N SER A 57 29.04 -10.70 3.36
CA SER A 57 28.19 -11.90 3.33
C SER A 57 28.14 -12.51 1.94
N ASP A 58 27.78 -13.79 1.86
CA ASP A 58 27.63 -14.54 0.62
C ASP A 58 26.18 -14.51 0.10
N PHE A 59 26.00 -14.71 -1.20
CA PHE A 59 24.67 -14.82 -1.80
C PHE A 59 23.92 -16.07 -1.33
N VAL A 60 22.67 -15.88 -0.90
CA VAL A 60 21.76 -16.98 -0.56
C VAL A 60 20.91 -17.33 -1.78
N TYR A 61 21.08 -18.53 -2.32
CA TYR A 61 20.35 -19.00 -3.49
C TYR A 61 19.25 -20.00 -3.13
N ASN A 62 17.99 -19.59 -3.33
CA ASN A 62 16.82 -20.46 -3.17
C ASN A 62 16.38 -21.00 -4.53
N TRP A 63 16.56 -22.30 -4.74
CA TRP A 63 16.21 -22.96 -5.98
C TRP A 63 14.90 -23.74 -5.86
N THR A 64 14.04 -23.62 -6.85
CA THR A 64 12.80 -24.40 -6.96
C THR A 64 12.72 -25.04 -8.34
N LEU A 65 12.45 -26.33 -8.38
CA LEU A 65 12.22 -27.07 -9.61
C LEU A 65 10.71 -27.11 -9.89
N GLN A 66 10.31 -26.76 -11.11
CA GLN A 66 8.91 -26.82 -11.53
C GLN A 66 8.58 -28.12 -12.28
N THR A 67 9.56 -28.71 -12.95
CA THR A 67 9.45 -30.02 -13.61
C THR A 67 9.57 -31.16 -12.59
N GLN A 68 8.93 -32.30 -12.85
CA GLN A 68 9.08 -33.50 -12.03
C GLN A 68 10.54 -34.00 -12.07
N SER A 69 11.11 -34.33 -10.90
CA SER A 69 12.50 -34.79 -10.80
C SER A 69 12.67 -36.14 -11.49
N SER A 70 13.69 -36.21 -12.35
CA SER A 70 14.24 -37.40 -12.98
C SER A 70 15.76 -37.29 -12.98
N PRO A 71 16.51 -38.39 -13.16
CA PRO A 71 17.98 -38.36 -13.18
C PRO A 71 18.56 -37.36 -14.20
N GLU A 72 17.93 -37.21 -15.36
CA GLU A 72 18.31 -36.30 -16.43
C GLU A 72 18.00 -34.84 -16.09
N VAL A 73 16.85 -34.61 -15.45
CA VAL A 73 16.41 -33.29 -14.95
C VAL A 73 17.33 -32.82 -13.82
N ASP A 74 17.71 -33.71 -12.92
CA ASP A 74 18.58 -33.41 -11.78
C ASP A 74 20.02 -33.09 -12.23
N ALA A 75 20.50 -33.74 -13.29
CA ALA A 75 21.78 -33.43 -13.91
C ALA A 75 21.80 -32.00 -14.48
N ILE A 76 20.73 -31.58 -15.17
CA ILE A 76 20.57 -30.20 -15.63
C ILE A 76 20.45 -29.24 -14.45
N PHE A 77 19.68 -29.59 -13.44
CA PHE A 77 19.50 -28.74 -12.27
C PHE A 77 20.83 -28.49 -11.53
N THR A 78 21.68 -29.51 -11.46
CA THR A 78 23.02 -29.42 -10.88
C THR A 78 23.93 -28.51 -11.73
N LEU A 79 23.90 -28.68 -13.05
CA LEU A 79 24.61 -27.81 -13.98
C LEU A 79 24.14 -26.36 -13.88
N ALA A 80 22.82 -26.15 -13.84
CA ALA A 80 22.20 -24.85 -13.69
C ALA A 80 22.68 -24.16 -12.41
N ARG A 81 22.65 -24.86 -11.27
CA ARG A 81 23.17 -24.35 -9.99
C ARG A 81 24.64 -23.94 -10.05
N ALA A 82 25.49 -24.71 -10.73
CA ALA A 82 26.92 -24.42 -10.84
C ALA A 82 27.24 -23.28 -11.82
N ARG A 83 26.48 -23.13 -12.90
CA ARG A 83 26.78 -22.15 -13.96
C ARG A 83 26.03 -20.83 -13.81
N LEU A 84 24.75 -20.86 -13.43
CA LEU A 84 23.95 -19.64 -13.30
C LEU A 84 24.39 -18.81 -12.08
N SER A 85 24.78 -19.43 -10.97
CA SER A 85 25.32 -18.70 -9.80
C SER A 85 26.53 -17.85 -10.22
N VAL A 86 27.54 -18.48 -10.81
CA VAL A 86 28.77 -17.82 -11.29
C VAL A 86 28.46 -16.73 -12.32
N ALA A 87 27.58 -17.01 -13.29
CA ALA A 87 27.21 -16.02 -14.31
C ALA A 87 26.44 -14.83 -13.72
N LEU A 88 25.60 -15.07 -12.72
CA LEU A 88 24.81 -14.05 -12.06
C LEU A 88 25.68 -13.17 -11.17
N GLU A 89 26.60 -13.75 -10.39
CA GLU A 89 27.59 -13.01 -9.60
C GLU A 89 28.44 -12.10 -10.47
N ALA A 90 28.91 -12.60 -11.62
CA ALA A 90 29.69 -11.78 -12.56
C ALA A 90 28.89 -10.58 -13.10
N LYS A 91 27.57 -10.71 -13.27
CA LYS A 91 26.70 -9.60 -13.69
C LYS A 91 26.37 -8.66 -12.53
N LEU A 92 26.06 -9.20 -11.36
CA LEU A 92 25.78 -8.44 -10.14
C LEU A 92 27.00 -7.59 -9.73
N ALA A 93 28.23 -8.09 -9.92
CA ALA A 93 29.46 -7.32 -9.67
C ALA A 93 29.56 -6.04 -10.52
N THR A 94 28.92 -5.98 -11.69
CA THR A 94 28.91 -4.77 -12.54
C THR A 94 27.84 -3.76 -12.13
N PHE A 95 26.89 -4.17 -11.30
CA PHE A 95 25.72 -3.37 -10.93
C PHE A 95 26.04 -2.05 -10.22
N PRO A 96 27.00 -1.97 -9.27
CA PRO A 96 27.36 -0.71 -8.63
C PRO A 96 27.82 0.35 -9.64
N THR A 97 28.64 -0.06 -10.61
CA THR A 97 29.16 0.84 -11.65
C THR A 97 28.03 1.34 -12.55
N ALA A 98 27.11 0.45 -12.94
CA ALA A 98 25.97 0.80 -13.78
C ALA A 98 25.02 1.80 -13.09
N ILE A 99 24.79 1.66 -11.78
CA ILE A 99 23.99 2.61 -10.99
C ILE A 99 24.64 3.99 -10.98
N ILE A 100 25.95 4.07 -10.74
CA ILE A 100 26.69 5.34 -10.72
C ILE A 100 26.63 6.01 -12.09
N GLU A 101 26.81 5.26 -13.18
CA GLU A 101 26.78 5.85 -14.52
C GLU A 101 25.39 6.37 -14.91
N THR A 102 24.34 5.65 -14.51
CA THR A 102 22.95 5.97 -14.86
C THR A 102 22.40 7.13 -14.02
N HIS A 103 22.75 7.19 -12.73
CA HIS A 103 22.17 8.13 -11.78
C HIS A 103 23.15 9.17 -11.24
N GLY A 104 24.46 9.02 -11.48
CA GLY A 104 25.50 9.92 -10.96
C GLY A 104 25.72 11.19 -11.79
N LYS A 105 25.18 11.29 -13.01
CA LYS A 105 25.37 12.46 -13.88
C LYS A 105 24.65 13.73 -13.40
N ASP A 106 23.65 13.58 -12.53
CA ASP A 106 22.89 14.69 -11.93
C ASP A 106 23.41 15.07 -10.53
N LEU A 107 24.42 14.35 -10.03
CA LEU A 107 25.10 14.67 -8.77
C LEU A 107 26.27 15.60 -9.08
N THR A 108 25.97 16.89 -9.27
CA THR A 108 27.00 17.93 -9.50
C THR A 108 27.94 18.02 -8.29
N ILE A 109 29.14 17.48 -8.44
CA ILE A 109 30.28 17.82 -7.58
C ILE A 109 30.87 19.11 -8.16
N SER A 110 30.51 20.26 -7.59
CA SER A 110 31.39 21.43 -7.64
C SER A 110 32.62 21.12 -6.79
N ALA A 111 33.58 20.40 -7.36
CA ALA A 111 34.92 20.29 -6.81
C ALA A 111 35.71 21.53 -7.23
N ASP A 112 35.27 22.69 -6.76
CA ASP A 112 36.11 23.89 -6.78
C ASP A 112 36.33 24.30 -5.31
N PRO A 113 37.56 24.21 -4.78
CA PRO A 113 37.85 24.64 -3.42
C PRO A 113 37.80 26.16 -3.36
N SER A 114 36.60 26.72 -3.23
CA SER A 114 36.40 28.14 -2.97
C SER A 114 36.83 28.47 -1.55
N ARG A 115 38.16 28.62 -1.39
CA ARG A 115 38.75 29.53 -0.42
C ARG A 115 38.41 30.94 -0.87
N THR A 116 37.33 31.53 -0.39
CA THR A 116 37.22 32.99 -0.38
C THR A 116 36.45 33.44 0.85
N SER A 117 37.19 34.24 1.61
CA SER A 117 36.90 35.02 2.80
C SER A 117 35.47 35.54 2.96
N THR A 118 35.02 35.48 4.21
CA THR A 118 34.07 36.38 4.86
C THR A 118 34.24 37.84 4.43
N PRO A 119 33.15 38.58 4.20
CA PRO A 119 33.10 39.99 4.56
C PRO A 119 32.14 40.21 5.73
N ALA A 120 32.69 40.80 6.79
CA ALA A 120 31.97 41.38 7.91
C ALA A 120 31.20 42.66 7.47
N PRO A 121 30.27 43.17 8.29
CA PRO A 121 29.20 44.08 7.86
C PRO A 121 29.69 45.52 7.72
N THR A 122 29.13 46.26 6.76
CA THR A 122 29.30 47.72 6.65
C THR A 122 28.07 48.43 7.20
N ASN A 123 28.28 49.20 8.26
CA ASN A 123 27.36 50.19 8.79
C ASN A 123 27.11 51.30 7.76
N ALA A 124 25.84 51.61 7.51
CA ALA A 124 25.43 52.94 7.06
C ALA A 124 24.02 53.26 7.61
N VAL A 125 23.97 54.23 8.51
CA VAL A 125 22.76 54.93 8.99
C VAL A 125 22.52 56.11 8.04
N PRO A 126 21.26 56.47 7.74
CA PRO A 126 20.75 57.74 8.27
C PRO A 126 19.40 57.61 9.01
N ALA A 127 19.21 58.51 9.97
CA ALA A 127 18.18 58.52 11.01
C ALA A 127 16.81 59.09 10.58
N ALA A 128 15.75 58.55 11.21
CA ALA A 128 14.55 59.16 11.85
C ALA A 128 13.82 60.34 11.16
N ALA A 129 12.49 60.54 11.18
CA ALA A 129 11.22 59.98 11.70
C ALA A 129 10.12 61.06 11.33
N PRO A 130 8.82 61.06 11.75
CA PRO A 130 8.10 60.17 12.69
C PRO A 130 6.61 59.82 12.37
N ALA A 131 6.08 58.92 13.22
CA ALA A 131 4.72 58.77 13.79
C ALA A 131 3.53 58.48 12.84
N ALA A 132 2.91 57.29 12.86
CA ALA A 132 2.05 56.63 13.88
C ALA A 132 0.55 56.88 13.64
N SER A 133 -0.23 55.80 13.45
CA SER A 133 -1.52 55.55 14.13
C SER A 133 -2.09 54.17 13.80
N SER A 134 -2.60 53.56 14.85
CA SER A 134 -3.23 52.25 14.99
C SER A 134 -4.65 52.14 14.40
N SER A 135 -5.02 50.96 13.93
CA SER A 135 -6.36 50.39 14.15
C SER A 135 -6.39 48.88 13.86
N ALA A 136 -6.81 48.09 14.84
CA ALA A 136 -7.23 46.69 14.71
C ALA A 136 -8.79 46.61 14.63
N PRO A 137 -9.44 45.44 14.51
CA PRO A 137 -9.93 44.87 13.25
C PRO A 137 -11.46 44.62 13.23
N ALA A 138 -12.05 44.38 12.04
CA ALA A 138 -13.40 43.82 11.87
C ALA A 138 -13.58 43.17 10.46
N PRO A 139 -14.56 42.26 10.25
CA PRO A 139 -14.34 40.99 9.51
C PRO A 139 -14.90 40.89 8.07
N VAL A 140 -14.69 39.69 7.49
CA VAL A 140 -15.37 38.96 6.37
C VAL A 140 -14.83 39.03 4.92
N LYS A 141 -14.30 37.87 4.49
CA LYS A 141 -14.22 37.16 3.16
C LYS A 141 -14.75 37.85 1.87
N PRO A 142 -14.42 37.30 0.67
CA PRO A 142 -13.12 36.92 0.10
C PRO A 142 -12.92 37.62 -1.26
N LYS A 143 -11.67 37.91 -1.66
CA LYS A 143 -11.40 38.49 -2.99
C LYS A 143 -10.37 37.65 -3.76
N ALA A 144 -10.88 36.73 -4.58
CA ALA A 144 -10.26 36.41 -5.87
C ALA A 144 -10.46 37.64 -6.81
N PRO A 145 -9.67 37.88 -7.90
CA PRO A 145 -9.08 36.86 -8.78
C PRO A 145 -7.70 37.20 -9.41
N LYS A 146 -7.03 36.19 -10.02
CA LYS A 146 -6.58 36.12 -11.43
C LYS A 146 -5.27 35.34 -11.60
N GLY A 147 -5.44 34.17 -12.20
CA GLY A 147 -4.40 33.26 -12.65
C GLY A 147 -5.03 31.89 -12.70
N LYS A 148 -5.83 31.60 -13.73
CA LYS A 148 -6.43 30.28 -13.91
C LYS A 148 -5.32 29.33 -14.37
N VAL A 149 -4.42 29.01 -13.45
CA VAL A 149 -3.50 27.89 -13.61
C VAL A 149 -4.40 26.67 -13.52
N ASN A 150 -4.50 25.92 -14.61
CA ASN A 150 -5.14 24.62 -14.53
C ASN A 150 -4.37 23.84 -13.46
N SER A 151 -5.07 23.42 -12.41
CA SER A 151 -4.48 22.79 -11.24
C SER A 151 -4.95 21.35 -11.12
N ALA A 152 -4.11 20.52 -10.50
CA ALA A 152 -4.36 19.12 -10.25
C ALA A 152 -4.22 18.81 -8.76
N THR A 153 -4.61 17.59 -8.42
CA THR A 153 -4.52 17.06 -7.06
C THR A 153 -3.51 15.91 -7.05
N VAL A 154 -2.59 15.95 -6.09
CA VAL A 154 -1.62 14.88 -5.84
C VAL A 154 -1.97 14.23 -4.51
N VAL A 155 -2.18 12.92 -4.52
CA VAL A 155 -2.46 12.13 -3.31
C VAL A 155 -1.35 11.12 -3.12
N VAL A 156 -0.81 11.07 -1.90
CA VAL A 156 0.26 10.18 -1.48
C VAL A 156 -0.13 9.56 -0.16
N GLU A 157 -0.04 8.24 -0.06
CA GLU A 157 -0.42 7.48 1.14
C GLU A 157 0.79 6.69 1.66
N ALA A 158 0.90 6.60 2.98
CA ALA A 158 1.89 5.77 3.66
C ALA A 158 1.34 5.27 4.99
N GLU A 159 1.86 4.15 5.48
CA GLU A 159 1.47 3.59 6.78
C GLU A 159 2.71 3.45 7.66
N PHE A 160 2.62 3.88 8.92
CA PHE A 160 3.74 3.88 9.85
C PHE A 160 3.37 3.19 11.16
N ARG A 161 4.31 2.44 11.74
CA ARG A 161 4.20 1.95 13.13
C ARG A 161 4.44 3.09 14.13
N ALA A 162 3.47 3.98 14.23
CA ALA A 162 3.48 5.15 15.09
C ALA A 162 2.07 5.42 15.60
N SER A 163 1.96 6.10 16.74
CA SER A 163 0.68 6.66 17.17
C SER A 163 0.30 7.86 16.28
N GLY A 164 -1.01 8.09 16.10
CA GLY A 164 -1.48 9.29 15.40
C GLY A 164 -1.06 10.58 16.08
N GLU A 165 -0.91 10.55 17.41
CA GLU A 165 -0.41 11.65 18.22
C GLU A 165 1.06 11.99 17.91
N ASP A 166 1.94 10.99 17.82
CA ASP A 166 3.35 11.23 17.50
C ASP A 166 3.51 11.83 16.12
N LEU A 167 2.80 11.30 15.12
CA LEU A 167 2.81 11.82 13.75
C LEU A 167 2.25 13.25 13.67
N PHE A 168 1.18 13.53 14.41
CA PHE A 168 0.61 14.87 14.49
C PHE A 168 1.62 15.86 15.10
N ASN A 169 2.26 15.48 16.20
CA ASN A 169 3.27 16.30 16.87
C ASN A 169 4.52 16.49 16.00
N LEU A 170 4.96 15.48 15.25
CA LEU A 170 6.09 15.61 14.31
C LEU A 170 5.83 16.61 13.19
N LEU A 171 4.57 16.81 12.80
CA LEU A 171 4.18 17.74 11.76
C LEU A 171 3.88 19.15 12.27
N THR A 172 3.60 19.32 13.55
CA THR A 172 3.12 20.59 14.12
C THR A 172 4.06 21.22 15.15
N ASP A 173 4.82 20.42 15.91
CA ASP A 173 5.73 20.91 16.96
C ASP A 173 7.09 21.33 16.36
N GLU A 174 7.43 22.61 16.52
CA GLU A 174 8.70 23.20 16.08
C GLU A 174 9.93 22.43 16.55
N LYS A 175 9.89 21.84 17.74
CA LYS A 175 11.05 21.11 18.29
C LYS A 175 11.23 19.73 17.65
N ARG A 176 10.13 19.15 17.15
CA ARG A 176 10.12 17.79 16.59
C ARG A 176 10.30 17.79 15.07
N ILE A 177 9.82 18.82 14.37
CA ILE A 177 9.94 18.94 12.92
C ILE A 177 11.40 18.80 12.40
N PRO A 178 12.42 19.41 13.04
CA PRO A 178 13.82 19.27 12.61
C PRO A 178 14.34 17.84 12.62
N ALA A 179 13.75 16.95 13.43
CA ALA A 179 14.20 15.57 13.50
C ALA A 179 14.05 14.85 12.16
N TRP A 180 12.91 15.03 11.48
CA TRP A 180 12.62 14.36 10.21
C TRP A 180 12.96 15.22 8.99
N THR A 181 12.91 16.55 9.10
CA THR A 181 13.29 17.46 8.00
C THR A 181 14.80 17.66 7.89
N ARG A 182 15.57 17.32 8.94
CA ARG A 182 17.03 17.54 9.05
C ARG A 182 17.46 19.00 8.84
N ALA A 183 16.52 19.94 8.95
CA ALA A 183 16.73 21.36 8.74
C ALA A 183 15.96 22.17 9.78
N PRO A 184 16.34 23.43 10.03
CA PRO A 184 15.56 24.32 10.87
C PRO A 184 14.14 24.48 10.31
N ALA A 185 13.18 24.50 11.21
CA ALA A 185 11.78 24.74 10.91
C ALA A 185 11.22 25.79 11.85
N GLN A 186 10.15 26.47 11.42
CA GLN A 186 9.37 27.37 12.26
C GLN A 186 7.94 26.87 12.25
N SER A 187 7.35 26.69 13.43
CA SER A 187 5.95 26.28 13.55
C SER A 187 5.40 26.75 14.89
N GLN A 188 4.20 27.31 14.90
CA GLN A 188 3.52 27.64 16.16
C GLN A 188 2.43 26.62 16.53
N GLY A 189 2.15 25.65 15.64
CA GLY A 189 1.20 24.57 15.90
C GLY A 189 -0.24 25.03 16.17
N GLN A 190 -0.63 26.21 15.67
CA GLN A 190 -1.97 26.77 15.89
C GLN A 190 -2.66 27.16 14.57
N PRO A 191 -3.98 26.97 14.43
CA PRO A 191 -4.72 27.46 13.28
C PRO A 191 -4.54 28.97 13.10
N GLY A 192 -4.28 29.40 11.88
CA GLY A 192 -4.06 30.80 11.55
C GLY A 192 -2.61 31.28 11.70
N THR A 193 -1.67 30.41 12.11
CA THR A 193 -0.24 30.74 12.21
C THR A 193 0.55 30.28 10.99
N GLU A 194 1.63 30.99 10.69
CA GLU A 194 2.54 30.66 9.60
C GLU A 194 3.56 29.60 10.02
N TYR A 195 4.03 28.82 9.06
CA TYR A 195 5.06 27.82 9.26
C TYR A 195 6.05 27.79 8.10
N SER A 196 7.23 27.26 8.39
CA SER A 196 8.34 27.13 7.45
C SER A 196 9.03 25.78 7.69
N LEU A 197 9.17 24.98 6.64
CA LEU A 197 9.82 23.67 6.67
C LEU A 197 11.06 23.67 5.77
N PHE A 198 11.96 22.70 6.00
CA PHE A 198 13.17 22.47 5.20
C PHE A 198 14.04 23.73 5.06
N GLY A 199 14.26 24.48 6.14
CA GLY A 199 15.05 25.71 6.10
C GLY A 199 14.42 26.85 5.29
N GLY A 200 13.10 26.81 5.07
CA GLY A 200 12.38 27.81 4.26
C GLY A 200 12.12 27.40 2.82
N GLY A 201 12.47 26.17 2.42
CA GLY A 201 12.12 25.62 1.11
C GLY A 201 10.62 25.44 0.91
N VAL A 202 9.87 25.20 2.00
CA VAL A 202 8.41 25.15 2.00
C VAL A 202 7.88 26.14 3.02
N LYS A 203 6.91 26.96 2.61
CA LYS A 203 6.22 27.91 3.48
C LYS A 203 4.72 27.75 3.36
N GLY A 204 4.01 28.12 4.42
CA GLY A 204 2.56 28.00 4.43
C GLY A 204 1.95 28.53 5.71
N LYS A 205 0.65 28.32 5.83
CA LYS A 205 -0.16 28.72 6.97
C LYS A 205 -1.09 27.59 7.38
N TYR A 206 -1.16 27.30 8.67
CA TYR A 206 -2.15 26.35 9.19
C TYR A 206 -3.55 26.93 9.04
N ILE A 207 -4.45 26.21 8.37
CA ILE A 207 -5.85 26.61 8.20
C ILE A 207 -6.69 25.99 9.32
N SER A 208 -6.53 24.68 9.54
CA SER A 208 -7.23 23.92 10.56
C SER A 208 -6.33 22.82 11.10
N LEU A 209 -6.39 22.58 12.41
CA LEU A 209 -5.64 21.54 13.10
C LEU A 209 -6.61 20.77 13.99
N THR A 210 -6.90 19.54 13.60
CA THR A 210 -7.67 18.58 14.40
C THR A 210 -6.68 17.58 14.97
N ALA A 211 -6.43 17.67 16.29
CA ALA A 211 -5.46 16.84 16.99
C ALA A 211 -5.63 15.35 16.63
N ASN A 212 -4.50 14.73 16.27
CA ASN A 212 -4.36 13.30 15.98
C ASN A 212 -5.18 12.77 14.78
N LYS A 213 -5.83 13.66 14.00
CA LYS A 213 -6.72 13.25 12.88
C LYS A 213 -6.44 13.97 11.58
N GLU A 214 -6.34 15.30 11.60
CA GLU A 214 -6.31 16.07 10.36
C GLU A 214 -5.54 17.38 10.52
N ILE A 215 -4.69 17.68 9.53
CA ILE A 215 -3.95 18.93 9.42
C ILE A 215 -4.26 19.52 8.04
N VAL A 216 -4.90 20.68 8.00
CA VAL A 216 -5.20 21.42 6.76
C VAL A 216 -4.36 22.68 6.75
N GLN A 217 -3.56 22.88 5.70
CA GLN A 217 -2.63 24.00 5.62
C GLN A 217 -2.43 24.47 4.18
N THR A 218 -2.10 25.75 4.00
CA THR A 218 -1.57 26.22 2.71
C THR A 218 -0.13 25.75 2.54
N TRP A 219 0.28 25.50 1.31
CA TRP A 219 1.57 24.95 0.96
C TRP A 219 2.11 25.65 -0.28
N ALA A 220 3.30 26.22 -0.18
CA ALA A 220 3.99 26.85 -1.29
C ALA A 220 5.47 26.47 -1.29
N LEU A 221 5.96 26.05 -2.45
CA LEU A 221 7.36 25.73 -2.66
C LEU A 221 8.14 27.00 -3.01
N GLN A 222 9.23 27.25 -2.29
CA GLN A 222 10.17 28.34 -2.60
C GLN A 222 11.20 27.83 -3.62
N ASN A 223 10.76 27.62 -4.86
CA ASN A 223 11.60 27.20 -5.98
C ASN A 223 11.25 28.05 -7.21
N PRO A 224 12.23 28.47 -8.04
CA PRO A 224 11.97 29.20 -9.30
C PRO A 224 10.97 28.53 -10.24
N THR A 225 10.83 27.21 -10.17
CA THR A 225 9.90 26.42 -10.99
C THR A 225 8.44 26.55 -10.51
N TRP A 226 8.22 26.90 -9.24
CA TRP A 226 6.87 27.09 -8.70
C TRP A 226 6.38 28.52 -8.97
N PRO A 227 5.15 28.73 -9.48
CA PRO A 227 4.68 30.07 -9.82
C PRO A 227 4.65 30.99 -8.60
N SER A 228 5.19 32.20 -8.75
CA SER A 228 5.24 33.19 -7.66
C SER A 228 3.82 33.56 -7.21
N GLY A 229 3.58 33.51 -5.90
CA GLY A 229 2.26 33.80 -5.30
C GLY A 229 1.21 32.71 -5.49
N HIS A 230 1.59 31.52 -5.97
CA HIS A 230 0.70 30.38 -6.07
C HIS A 230 0.78 29.53 -4.81
N GLU A 231 -0.35 29.32 -4.15
CA GLU A 231 -0.46 28.49 -2.96
C GLU A 231 -1.35 27.28 -3.27
N ALA A 232 -0.89 26.09 -2.88
CA ALA A 232 -1.68 24.87 -2.87
C ALA A 232 -2.23 24.63 -1.45
N THR A 233 -3.21 23.74 -1.33
CA THR A 233 -3.76 23.32 -0.03
C THR A 233 -3.33 21.89 0.22
N LEU A 234 -2.56 21.68 1.29
CA LEU A 234 -2.15 20.36 1.76
C LEU A 234 -3.06 19.93 2.91
N THR A 235 -3.81 18.86 2.70
CA THR A 235 -4.56 18.15 3.74
C THR A 235 -3.82 16.88 4.10
N THR A 236 -3.44 16.74 5.36
CA THR A 236 -2.84 15.53 5.92
C THR A 236 -3.84 14.86 6.83
N THR A 237 -4.27 13.64 6.49
CA THR A 237 -5.19 12.84 7.30
C THR A 237 -4.41 11.73 8.00
N LEU A 238 -4.69 11.53 9.29
CA LEU A 238 -4.09 10.52 10.15
C LEU A 238 -5.19 9.54 10.57
N ASP A 239 -5.20 8.36 9.94
CA ASP A 239 -6.12 7.28 10.25
C ASP A 239 -5.40 6.25 11.12
N GLN A 240 -5.56 6.40 12.43
CA GLN A 240 -4.97 5.50 13.42
C GLN A 240 -5.72 4.15 13.46
N SER A 241 -4.99 3.08 13.20
CA SER A 241 -5.40 1.68 13.40
C SER A 241 -4.88 1.16 14.75
N SER A 242 -5.06 -0.14 15.04
CA SER A 242 -4.63 -0.75 16.30
C SER A 242 -3.11 -0.82 16.46
N GLU A 243 -2.36 -1.05 15.37
CA GLU A 243 -0.91 -1.31 15.39
C GLU A 243 -0.09 -0.30 14.56
N SER A 244 -0.78 0.56 13.81
CA SER A 244 -0.18 1.45 12.82
C SER A 244 -1.09 2.65 12.57
N THR A 245 -0.54 3.71 11.99
CA THR A 245 -1.30 4.86 11.55
C THR A 245 -1.07 5.06 10.05
N LYS A 246 -2.15 5.11 9.28
CA LYS A 246 -2.11 5.51 7.87
C LYS A 246 -2.11 7.03 7.79
N VAL A 247 -1.17 7.56 7.01
CA VAL A 247 -1.01 8.98 6.72
C VAL A 247 -1.32 9.21 5.25
N ILE A 248 -2.26 10.12 4.98
CA ILE A 248 -2.67 10.48 3.62
C ILE A 248 -2.36 11.96 3.41
N PHE A 249 -1.46 12.26 2.47
CA PHE A 249 -1.16 13.62 2.02
C PHE A 249 -1.93 13.90 0.73
N SER A 250 -2.88 14.83 0.79
CA SER A 250 -3.64 15.31 -0.36
C SER A 250 -3.30 16.77 -0.63
N LEU A 251 -2.59 17.03 -1.72
CA LEU A 251 -2.20 18.37 -2.14
C LEU A 251 -3.06 18.81 -3.33
N VAL A 252 -3.98 19.74 -3.07
CA VAL A 252 -4.87 20.31 -4.09
C VAL A 252 -4.32 21.65 -4.55
N GLY A 253 -4.27 21.87 -5.86
CA GLY A 253 -3.80 23.14 -6.41
C GLY A 253 -2.43 23.05 -7.07
N VAL A 254 -1.92 21.86 -7.38
CA VAL A 254 -0.61 21.70 -8.04
C VAL A 254 -0.71 22.14 -9.50
N PRO A 255 0.19 23.00 -10.02
CA PRO A 255 0.22 23.36 -11.45
C PRO A 255 0.32 22.12 -12.35
N ILE A 256 -0.43 22.11 -13.46
CA ILE A 256 -0.34 21.02 -14.45
C ILE A 256 1.10 20.88 -14.97
N GLY A 257 1.56 19.64 -15.06
CA GLY A 257 2.93 19.29 -15.50
C GLY A 257 3.92 19.09 -14.34
N MET A 258 3.60 19.53 -13.12
CA MET A 258 4.47 19.35 -11.95
C MET A 258 4.02 18.21 -11.02
N GLN A 259 2.94 17.50 -11.35
CA GLN A 259 2.31 16.50 -10.49
C GLN A 259 3.28 15.39 -10.06
N ASP A 260 4.01 14.82 -11.02
CA ASP A 260 4.95 13.71 -10.76
C ASP A 260 6.18 14.15 -9.98
N GLU A 261 6.64 15.39 -10.19
CA GLU A 261 7.73 15.97 -9.41
C GLU A 261 7.28 16.20 -7.96
N ILE A 262 6.14 16.85 -7.76
CA ILE A 262 5.61 17.14 -6.43
C ILE A 262 5.24 15.87 -5.68
N LYS A 263 4.71 14.86 -6.37
CA LYS A 263 4.47 13.53 -5.79
C LYS A 263 5.76 12.92 -5.26
N ARG A 264 6.80 12.87 -6.08
CA ARG A 264 8.13 12.37 -5.68
C ARG A 264 8.74 13.18 -4.54
N ASN A 265 8.50 14.50 -4.50
CA ASN A 265 8.97 15.35 -3.41
C ASN A 265 8.21 15.04 -2.10
N ILE A 266 6.89 14.87 -2.13
CA ILE A 266 6.12 14.50 -0.93
C ILE A 266 6.58 13.12 -0.43
N GLU A 267 6.72 12.14 -1.31
CA GLU A 267 7.23 10.80 -0.96
C GLU A 267 8.67 10.85 -0.43
N GLY A 268 9.54 11.58 -1.11
CA GLY A 268 10.98 11.66 -0.82
C GLY A 268 11.33 12.52 0.38
N TYR A 269 10.53 13.53 0.72
CA TYR A 269 10.83 14.41 1.87
C TYR A 269 9.97 14.11 3.09
N TYR A 270 8.66 13.91 2.93
CA TYR A 270 7.76 13.68 4.06
C TYR A 270 7.82 12.22 4.49
N ILE A 271 7.50 11.30 3.58
CA ILE A 271 7.45 9.87 3.91
C ILE A 271 8.85 9.36 4.28
N HIS A 272 9.86 9.62 3.44
CA HIS A 272 11.22 9.19 3.77
C HIS A 272 11.78 9.91 5.00
N GLY A 273 11.43 11.18 5.23
CA GLY A 273 11.81 11.90 6.44
C GLY A 273 11.37 11.17 7.70
N PHE A 274 10.11 10.69 7.74
CA PHE A 274 9.63 9.86 8.85
C PHE A 274 10.35 8.51 8.95
N LYS A 275 10.65 7.86 7.82
CA LYS A 275 11.47 6.62 7.83
C LYS A 275 12.86 6.87 8.42
N SER A 276 13.48 8.01 8.10
CA SER A 276 14.85 8.35 8.50
C SER A 276 15.03 8.54 10.01
N ILE A 277 13.95 8.83 10.73
CA ILE A 277 13.95 8.92 12.20
C ILE A 277 13.55 7.61 12.89
N GLY A 278 13.40 6.53 12.11
CA GLY A 278 13.17 5.19 12.62
C GLY A 278 11.71 4.72 12.59
N TYR A 279 10.78 5.48 12.02
CA TYR A 279 9.42 4.99 11.87
C TYR A 279 9.34 3.94 10.76
N VAL A 280 8.95 2.73 11.14
CA VAL A 280 8.81 1.60 10.22
C VAL A 280 7.62 1.85 9.30
N HIS A 281 7.92 2.06 8.03
CA HIS A 281 6.91 2.13 6.98
C HIS A 281 6.36 0.74 6.70
N VAL A 282 5.09 0.54 7.03
CA VAL A 282 4.37 -0.70 6.76
C VAL A 282 3.95 -0.65 5.31
N VAL A 283 4.64 -1.38 4.45
CA VAL A 283 4.09 -1.69 3.13
C VAL A 283 3.09 -2.82 3.36
N PRO A 284 1.79 -2.65 3.05
CA PRO A 284 0.86 -3.76 3.12
C PRO A 284 1.32 -4.80 2.09
N SER A 285 2.08 -5.79 2.55
CA SER A 285 2.27 -7.00 1.76
C SER A 285 0.89 -7.63 1.62
N ALA A 286 0.38 -7.71 0.39
CA ALA A 286 -0.68 -8.66 0.12
C ALA A 286 -0.19 -10.01 0.68
N PRO A 287 -1.00 -10.74 1.47
CA PRO A 287 -0.58 -12.04 1.93
C PRO A 287 -0.24 -12.84 0.68
N VAL A 288 1.03 -13.26 0.56
CA VAL A 288 1.43 -14.20 -0.47
C VAL A 288 0.74 -15.50 -0.10
N TYR A 289 -0.49 -15.67 -0.58
CA TYR A 289 -1.16 -16.95 -0.54
C TYR A 289 -0.33 -17.86 -1.43
N SER A 290 0.48 -18.70 -0.79
CA SER A 290 1.15 -19.79 -1.50
C SER A 290 0.08 -20.55 -2.30
N SER A 291 0.30 -20.72 -3.59
CA SER A 291 -0.59 -21.47 -4.49
C SER A 291 -0.95 -22.85 -3.92
N SER A 292 -0.11 -23.41 -3.04
CA SER A 292 -0.38 -24.68 -2.36
C SER A 292 -1.56 -24.61 -1.38
N TYR A 293 -1.88 -23.46 -0.78
CA TYR A 293 -3.05 -23.30 0.07
C TYR A 293 -4.36 -23.26 -0.74
N ILE A 294 -4.37 -22.50 -1.85
CA ILE A 294 -5.51 -22.44 -2.78
C ILE A 294 -5.77 -23.83 -3.39
N GLN A 295 -4.71 -24.55 -3.78
CA GLN A 295 -4.81 -25.92 -4.26
C GLN A 295 -5.32 -26.88 -3.18
N ASN A 296 -4.87 -26.77 -1.92
CA ASN A 296 -5.36 -27.62 -0.83
C ASN A 296 -6.82 -27.35 -0.48
N GLN A 297 -7.29 -26.09 -0.48
CA GLN A 297 -8.71 -25.79 -0.34
C GLN A 297 -9.54 -26.36 -1.50
N SER A 298 -9.06 -26.25 -2.75
CA SER A 298 -9.76 -26.84 -3.91
C SER A 298 -9.79 -28.37 -3.85
N LYS A 299 -8.75 -29.03 -3.32
CA LYS A 299 -8.72 -30.48 -3.09
C LYS A 299 -9.62 -30.90 -1.94
N LEU A 300 -9.66 -30.13 -0.85
CA LEU A 300 -10.57 -30.36 0.28
C LEU A 300 -12.04 -30.13 -0.11
N ALA A 301 -12.34 -29.12 -0.94
CA ALA A 301 -13.66 -28.88 -1.50
C ALA A 301 -14.06 -29.97 -2.51
N ARG A 302 -13.11 -30.47 -3.32
CA ARG A 302 -13.36 -31.55 -4.29
C ARG A 302 -13.55 -32.91 -3.62
N ASN A 303 -12.85 -33.20 -2.52
CA ASN A 303 -13.05 -34.42 -1.74
C ASN A 303 -14.34 -34.40 -0.91
N LYS A 304 -14.90 -33.22 -0.60
CA LYS A 304 -16.21 -33.12 0.05
C LYS A 304 -17.39 -33.37 -0.91
N SER A 305 -17.14 -33.43 -2.22
CA SER A 305 -18.16 -33.66 -3.25
C SER A 305 -18.32 -35.14 -3.66
N ILE A 306 -17.49 -36.05 -3.14
CA ILE A 306 -17.57 -37.49 -3.43
C ILE A 306 -17.65 -38.24 -2.11
N GLY A 307 -18.84 -38.25 -1.51
CA GLY A 307 -19.09 -38.97 -0.27
C GLY A 307 -20.14 -38.27 0.58
N ASP A 308 -21.40 -38.42 0.18
CA ASP A 308 -22.56 -38.65 1.06
C ASP A 308 -23.84 -38.34 0.28
N LYS A 309 -24.54 -39.40 -0.14
CA LYS A 309 -25.96 -39.32 -0.48
C LYS A 309 -26.75 -39.36 0.84
N PRO A 310 -27.44 -38.29 1.27
CA PRO A 310 -28.43 -38.43 2.32
C PRO A 310 -29.71 -39.06 1.73
N LYS A 311 -30.14 -40.18 2.33
CA LYS A 311 -31.49 -40.73 2.16
C LYS A 311 -32.50 -39.72 2.71
N SER A 312 -33.19 -38.98 1.84
CA SER A 312 -34.33 -38.16 2.23
C SER A 312 -35.61 -39.01 2.23
N SER A 313 -36.02 -39.42 3.43
CA SER A 313 -37.39 -39.85 3.72
C SER A 313 -38.27 -38.60 3.74
N PHE A 314 -39.15 -38.42 2.75
CA PHE A 314 -40.28 -37.51 2.84
C PHE A 314 -41.55 -38.27 2.52
N SER A 315 -42.20 -38.67 3.62
CA SER A 315 -43.56 -39.20 3.69
C SER A 315 -44.54 -38.06 3.42
N SER A 316 -45.23 -38.11 2.28
CA SER A 316 -46.22 -37.13 1.83
C SER A 316 -47.60 -37.45 2.43
N TYR A 317 -47.83 -37.04 3.68
CA TYR A 317 -49.18 -37.03 4.29
C TYR A 317 -49.79 -35.63 4.23
N PHE A 318 -50.18 -35.19 3.05
CA PHE A 318 -51.19 -34.12 2.85
C PHE A 318 -51.91 -34.33 1.51
N PRO A 319 -52.78 -35.34 1.43
CA PRO A 319 -54.11 -35.11 0.86
C PRO A 319 -55.23 -35.49 1.86
N VAL A 320 -54.97 -35.42 3.17
CA VAL A 320 -55.98 -35.65 4.20
C VAL A 320 -56.86 -34.39 4.45
N LEU A 321 -56.45 -33.22 3.95
CA LEU A 321 -57.26 -31.99 4.05
C LEU A 321 -58.25 -31.80 2.88
N ALA A 322 -58.18 -32.62 1.83
CA ALA A 322 -59.05 -32.51 0.65
C ALA A 322 -60.31 -33.38 0.72
N ILE A 323 -60.41 -34.28 1.70
CA ILE A 323 -61.57 -35.18 1.87
C ILE A 323 -62.46 -34.75 3.05
N ALA A 324 -61.94 -34.01 4.03
CA ALA A 324 -62.72 -33.49 5.15
C ALA A 324 -63.58 -32.26 4.79
N THR A 325 -63.27 -31.56 3.71
CA THR A 325 -64.04 -30.38 3.23
C THR A 325 -65.13 -30.73 2.21
N LEU A 326 -65.13 -31.96 1.67
CA LEU A 326 -66.14 -32.44 0.72
C LEU A 326 -67.26 -33.28 1.39
N VAL A 327 -67.06 -33.73 2.63
CA VAL A 327 -68.07 -34.46 3.42
C VAL A 327 -68.95 -33.54 4.28
N LEU A 328 -68.55 -32.28 4.51
CA LEU A 328 -69.33 -31.32 5.33
C LEU A 328 -70.27 -30.40 4.52
N ALA A 329 -70.19 -30.43 3.18
CA ALA A 329 -71.06 -29.62 2.29
C ALA A 329 -72.22 -30.43 1.66
N ALA A 330 -72.28 -31.75 1.85
CA ALA A 330 -73.38 -32.60 1.37
C ALA A 330 -74.40 -32.98 2.46
N ALA A 331 -74.29 -32.40 3.66
CA ALA A 331 -75.19 -32.68 4.79
C ALA A 331 -76.30 -31.62 5.01
N PHE A 332 -76.41 -30.60 4.15
CA PHE A 332 -77.41 -29.52 4.29
C PHE A 332 -78.06 -29.08 2.97
N ALA A 333 -78.45 -30.03 2.11
CA ALA A 333 -79.41 -29.79 1.04
C ALA A 333 -80.24 -31.05 0.72
N ILE A 334 -81.20 -31.35 1.61
CA ILE A 334 -82.62 -31.66 1.34
C ILE A 334 -83.01 -32.88 0.44
N PRO A 335 -84.15 -33.54 0.73
CA PRO A 335 -84.31 -35.00 0.77
C PRO A 335 -85.23 -35.58 -0.32
N LEU A 336 -85.45 -36.90 -0.26
CA LEU A 336 -86.66 -37.70 -0.62
C LEU A 336 -86.39 -38.87 -1.60
N LEU A 337 -87.18 -39.94 -1.35
CA LEU A 337 -87.45 -41.16 -2.16
C LEU A 337 -86.56 -42.36 -1.79
N SER A 338 -87.06 -43.30 -0.96
CA SER A 338 -87.84 -44.51 -1.36
C SER A 338 -86.93 -45.58 -1.97
N SER A 339 -87.00 -46.89 -1.73
CA SER A 339 -87.84 -47.81 -0.95
C SER A 339 -87.21 -49.21 -1.14
N SER A 340 -87.52 -50.15 -0.23
CA SER A 340 -87.48 -51.62 -0.42
C SER A 340 -86.09 -52.27 -0.43
N GLY A 341 -85.79 -53.34 0.30
CA GLY A 341 -86.60 -54.33 1.00
C GLY A 341 -85.95 -55.72 0.81
N ILE A 342 -86.36 -56.68 1.65
CA ILE A 342 -86.18 -58.14 1.52
C ILE A 342 -85.09 -58.77 2.41
N THR A 343 -85.55 -59.22 3.59
CA THR A 343 -85.12 -60.39 4.38
C THR A 343 -85.79 -61.68 3.84
N PRO A 344 -85.65 -62.87 4.46
CA PRO A 344 -84.49 -63.70 4.86
C PRO A 344 -84.62 -65.13 4.22
N PRO A 345 -83.93 -66.22 4.67
CA PRO A 345 -84.38 -67.02 5.83
C PRO A 345 -83.24 -67.74 6.63
N PRO A 346 -83.55 -68.43 7.76
CA PRO A 346 -82.56 -68.92 8.73
C PRO A 346 -82.29 -70.45 8.72
N ARG A 347 -81.12 -70.80 9.31
CA ARG A 347 -80.64 -72.01 10.05
C ARG A 347 -81.30 -73.40 9.83
N PRO A 348 -80.51 -74.48 9.91
CA PRO A 348 -80.50 -75.24 11.18
C PRO A 348 -79.14 -75.80 11.63
N VAL A 349 -79.10 -76.08 12.94
CA VAL A 349 -78.04 -76.74 13.73
C VAL A 349 -78.23 -78.26 13.66
N PHE A 350 -77.17 -79.05 13.54
CA PHE A 350 -77.13 -80.45 13.99
C PHE A 350 -75.69 -80.92 14.28
N SER A 351 -75.48 -81.47 15.48
CA SER A 351 -74.34 -82.30 15.88
C SER A 351 -74.65 -83.79 15.68
N PRO A 352 -73.64 -84.65 15.46
CA PRO A 352 -73.63 -86.06 15.89
C PRO A 352 -72.40 -86.32 16.80
N LYS A 353 -72.34 -87.29 17.71
CA LYS A 353 -73.18 -88.40 18.13
C LYS A 353 -72.74 -88.79 19.56
#